data_AF-A0A1B6LVG7-F1
#
_entry.id   AF-A0A1B6LVG7-F1
#
_cell.length_a   1.000
_cell.length_b   1.000
_cell.length_c   1.000
_cell.angle_alpha   90.00
_cell.angle_beta   90.00
_cell.angle_gamma   90.00
#
_symmetry.space_group_name_H-M   'P 1'
#
loop_
_entity.id
_entity.type
_entity.pdbx_description
1 polymer ?
#
loop_
_entity_poly.entity_id
_entity_poly.type
_entity_poly.pdbx_seq_one_letter_code
_entity_poly.pdbx_strand_id
1 'polypeptide(L)'
;AAGKDMLRAEELRPPPVLKRTINYLLSVAVCETHVAWPVIYEFVSDRLRSVRQDMVIQQPPADTCCSLLEPMVRFHAYAAYRLCEEPVEVYDPHLNATYLNESLKQLLVSYDTREGEGEDCPMSPAQDQMEALYGLLHLGNVEALYRMLSLMPPKDSLLSIALRMSLAHFHNNYVRVCRLMNGLPPLLACVAALHLPSVRRKALSAMASAYSSKTLHFPAEDLADILLYESERDVLEDCRHYGLSVSGSSVHFLKSSFDSKAKESKAKRLSFVEEGLAKVSLPELFLCDGDAES
;
A
#
# COMPACT_ATOMS: atom_id res chain seq x y z
N ALA A 1 -3.63 -14.02 -32.52
CA ALA A 1 -3.10 -13.87 -31.16
C ALA A 1 -2.75 -15.27 -30.63
N ALA A 2 -1.51 -15.48 -30.23
CA ALA A 2 -1.04 -16.75 -29.65
C ALA A 2 -1.67 -16.91 -28.26
N GLY A 3 -2.65 -17.82 -28.16
CA GLY A 3 -3.38 -18.09 -26.92
C GLY A 3 -4.33 -19.29 -27.03
N LYS A 4 -4.29 -20.04 -28.13
CA LYS A 4 -5.15 -21.21 -28.36
C LYS A 4 -4.53 -22.56 -27.93
N ASP A 5 -3.23 -22.59 -27.63
CA ASP A 5 -2.50 -23.81 -27.26
C ASP A 5 -2.04 -23.87 -25.78
N MET A 6 -2.39 -22.90 -24.93
CA MET A 6 -1.93 -22.81 -23.51
C MET A 6 -2.54 -23.86 -22.56
N LEU A 7 -3.00 -25.00 -23.07
CA LEU A 7 -3.66 -26.06 -22.28
C LEU A 7 -2.86 -27.36 -22.22
N ARG A 8 -1.68 -27.44 -22.83
CA ARG A 8 -0.80 -28.61 -22.67
C ARG A 8 -0.14 -28.57 -21.30
N ALA A 9 -0.33 -29.63 -20.51
CA ALA A 9 0.26 -29.75 -19.18
C ALA A 9 1.80 -29.61 -19.20
N GLU A 10 2.45 -30.00 -20.30
CA GLU A 10 3.90 -29.89 -20.51
C GLU A 10 4.39 -28.44 -20.67
N GLU A 11 3.50 -27.51 -21.04
CA GLU A 11 3.82 -26.09 -21.24
C GLU A 11 3.59 -25.24 -19.97
N LEU A 12 3.01 -25.84 -18.91
CA LEU A 12 2.71 -25.18 -17.63
C LEU A 12 3.74 -25.54 -16.58
N ARG A 13 4.27 -24.55 -15.86
CA ARG A 13 5.17 -24.82 -14.73
C ARG A 13 4.36 -25.34 -13.54
N PRO A 14 4.70 -26.50 -12.95
CA PRO A 14 3.99 -27.03 -11.78
C PRO A 14 4.23 -26.14 -10.55
N PRO A 15 3.38 -26.20 -9.50
CA PRO A 15 3.45 -25.28 -8.36
C PRO A 15 4.83 -25.17 -7.67
N PRO A 16 5.62 -26.25 -7.47
CA PRO A 16 6.97 -26.13 -6.92
C PRO A 16 7.91 -25.29 -7.79
N VAL A 17 7.75 -25.35 -9.12
CA VAL A 17 8.54 -24.54 -10.07
C VAL A 17 8.07 -23.10 -10.08
N LEU A 18 6.76 -22.85 -9.92
CA LEU A 18 6.23 -21.49 -9.73
C LEU A 18 6.84 -20.84 -8.48
N LYS A 19 6.83 -21.55 -7.34
CA LYS A 19 7.40 -21.04 -6.08
C LYS A 19 8.89 -20.70 -6.23
N ARG A 20 9.70 -21.60 -6.79
CA ARG A 20 11.12 -21.34 -7.09
C ARG A 20 11.32 -20.14 -8.01
N THR A 21 10.46 -19.97 -9.00
CA THR A 21 10.51 -18.83 -9.92
C THR A 21 10.26 -17.52 -9.17
N ILE A 22 9.23 -17.46 -8.31
CA ILE A 22 8.94 -16.29 -7.46
C ILE A 22 10.12 -15.99 -6.54
N ASN A 23 10.63 -17.00 -5.85
CA ASN A 23 11.78 -16.86 -4.95
C ASN A 23 13.00 -16.29 -5.68
N TYR A 24 13.33 -16.80 -6.88
CA TYR A 24 14.42 -16.24 -7.68
C TYR A 24 14.17 -14.78 -8.07
N LEU A 25 12.97 -14.46 -8.56
CA LEU A 25 12.62 -13.09 -8.96
C LEU A 25 12.75 -12.12 -7.77
N LEU A 26 12.31 -12.53 -6.59
CA LEU A 26 12.18 -11.67 -5.41
C LEU A 26 13.34 -11.78 -4.41
N SER A 27 14.33 -12.63 -4.67
CA SER A 27 15.60 -12.66 -3.92
C SER A 27 16.82 -12.26 -4.74
N VAL A 28 16.80 -12.52 -6.06
CA VAL A 28 17.93 -12.27 -6.95
C VAL A 28 17.65 -11.14 -7.93
N ALA A 29 16.57 -11.23 -8.72
CA ALA A 29 16.34 -10.25 -9.80
C ALA A 29 16.05 -8.84 -9.26
N VAL A 30 15.30 -8.74 -8.16
CA VAL A 30 15.07 -7.48 -7.41
C VAL A 30 16.32 -6.91 -6.75
N CYS A 31 17.42 -7.66 -6.65
CA CYS A 31 18.67 -7.18 -6.05
C CYS A 31 19.67 -6.67 -7.08
N GLU A 32 19.30 -6.61 -8.37
CA GLU A 32 20.17 -6.06 -9.41
C GLU A 32 20.43 -4.57 -9.15
N THR A 33 21.72 -4.18 -9.14
CA THR A 33 22.16 -2.83 -8.79
C THR A 33 22.63 -2.02 -9.99
N HIS A 34 22.93 -2.69 -11.11
CA HIS A 34 23.39 -2.04 -12.34
C HIS A 34 22.24 -1.53 -13.23
N VAL A 35 20.99 -1.79 -12.85
CA VAL A 35 19.80 -1.47 -13.63
C VAL A 35 18.87 -0.57 -12.82
N ALA A 36 18.23 0.38 -13.48
CA ALA A 36 17.26 1.26 -12.85
C ALA A 36 16.02 0.48 -12.37
N TRP A 37 15.48 0.86 -11.21
CA TRP A 37 14.35 0.17 -10.59
C TRP A 37 13.11 0.01 -11.48
N PRO A 38 12.70 0.99 -12.30
CA PRO A 38 11.55 0.81 -13.20
C PRO A 38 11.73 -0.33 -14.21
N VAL A 39 12.96 -0.57 -14.69
CA VAL A 39 13.28 -1.66 -15.62
C VAL A 39 13.24 -3.02 -14.90
N ILE A 40 13.74 -3.07 -13.66
CA ILE A 40 13.62 -4.26 -12.80
C ILE A 40 12.14 -4.56 -12.55
N TYR A 41 11.35 -3.53 -12.24
CA TYR A 41 9.91 -3.66 -12.05
C TYR A 41 9.22 -4.23 -13.29
N GLU A 42 9.48 -3.69 -14.47
CA GLU A 42 8.87 -4.16 -15.72
C GLU A 42 9.15 -5.66 -15.95
N PHE A 43 10.42 -6.06 -15.79
CA PHE A 43 10.83 -7.46 -15.93
C PHE A 43 10.16 -8.37 -14.89
N VAL A 44 10.25 -8.02 -13.61
CA VAL A 44 9.72 -8.86 -12.52
C VAL A 44 8.20 -8.92 -12.59
N SER A 45 7.52 -7.80 -12.82
CA SER A 45 6.06 -7.71 -12.96
C SER A 45 5.55 -8.60 -14.11
N ASP A 46 6.19 -8.57 -15.28
CA ASP A 46 5.79 -9.43 -16.41
C ASP A 46 6.01 -10.93 -16.11
N ARG A 47 7.14 -11.29 -15.48
CA ARG A 47 7.42 -12.68 -15.09
C ARG A 47 6.47 -13.18 -14.00
N LEU A 48 6.14 -12.34 -13.02
CA LEU A 48 5.13 -12.65 -12.01
C LEU A 48 3.74 -12.81 -12.64
N ARG A 49 3.35 -11.97 -13.60
CA ARG A 49 2.09 -12.12 -14.34
C ARG A 49 2.03 -13.47 -15.06
N SER A 50 3.13 -13.90 -15.67
CA SER A 50 3.23 -15.23 -16.28
C SER A 50 3.11 -16.36 -15.25
N VAL A 51 3.74 -16.23 -14.08
CA VAL A 51 3.59 -17.21 -12.97
C VAL A 51 2.12 -17.29 -12.52
N ARG A 52 1.45 -16.15 -12.35
CA ARG A 52 0.04 -16.11 -11.97
C ARG A 52 -0.87 -16.73 -13.03
N GLN A 53 -0.55 -16.55 -14.31
CA GLN A 53 -1.30 -17.19 -15.39
C GLN A 53 -1.25 -18.72 -15.29
N ASP A 54 -0.07 -19.30 -15.07
CA ASP A 54 0.08 -20.75 -14.88
C ASP A 54 -0.70 -21.22 -13.62
N MET A 55 -0.64 -20.44 -12.54
CA MET A 55 -1.37 -20.73 -11.30
C MET A 55 -2.89 -20.73 -11.51
N VAL A 56 -3.44 -19.74 -12.23
CA VAL A 56 -4.88 -19.63 -12.52
C VAL A 56 -5.38 -20.80 -13.38
N ILE A 57 -4.56 -21.26 -14.33
CA ILE A 57 -4.91 -22.42 -15.16
C ILE A 57 -4.91 -23.71 -14.32
N GLN A 58 -3.93 -23.89 -13.44
CA GLN A 58 -3.77 -25.11 -12.65
C GLN A 58 -4.68 -25.20 -11.43
N GLN A 59 -5.16 -24.07 -10.90
CA GLN A 59 -6.01 -23.98 -9.70
C GLN A 59 -5.51 -24.85 -8.53
N PRO A 60 -4.27 -24.61 -8.03
CA PRO A 60 -3.72 -25.42 -6.95
C PRO A 60 -4.49 -25.21 -5.63
N PRO A 61 -4.28 -26.07 -4.61
CA PRO A 61 -4.92 -25.92 -3.29
C PRO A 61 -4.71 -24.54 -2.66
N ALA A 62 -5.61 -24.13 -1.77
CA ALA A 62 -5.63 -22.79 -1.18
C ALA A 62 -4.31 -22.40 -0.50
N ASP A 63 -3.70 -23.30 0.28
CA ASP A 63 -2.39 -23.05 0.91
C ASP A 63 -1.28 -22.77 -0.12
N THR A 64 -1.31 -23.49 -1.24
CA THR A 64 -0.35 -23.28 -2.33
C THR A 64 -0.60 -21.92 -2.98
N CYS A 65 -1.88 -21.56 -3.23
CA CYS A 65 -2.24 -20.23 -3.74
C CYS A 65 -1.74 -19.13 -2.79
N CYS A 66 -1.93 -19.26 -1.48
CA CYS A 66 -1.44 -18.30 -0.49
C CYS A 66 0.08 -18.13 -0.60
N SER A 67 0.84 -19.23 -0.59
CA SER A 67 2.31 -19.20 -0.66
C SER A 67 2.87 -18.55 -1.94
N LEU A 68 2.11 -18.59 -3.04
CA LEU A 68 2.50 -17.95 -4.30
C LEU A 68 2.06 -16.48 -4.35
N LEU A 69 0.85 -16.16 -3.87
CA LEU A 69 0.24 -14.83 -4.01
C LEU A 69 0.77 -13.82 -3.00
N GLU A 70 1.04 -14.23 -1.76
CA GLU A 70 1.58 -13.35 -0.72
C GLU A 70 2.81 -12.55 -1.19
N PRO A 71 3.91 -13.18 -1.66
CA PRO A 71 5.09 -12.45 -2.12
C PRO A 71 4.80 -11.55 -3.34
N MET A 72 3.88 -11.93 -4.21
CA MET A 72 3.47 -11.12 -5.36
C MET A 72 2.73 -9.84 -4.92
N VAL A 73 1.84 -9.95 -3.94
CA VAL A 73 1.15 -8.82 -3.33
C VAL A 73 2.17 -7.88 -2.67
N ARG A 74 3.13 -8.41 -1.91
CA ARG A 74 4.18 -7.58 -1.28
C ARG A 74 5.00 -6.82 -2.32
N PHE A 75 5.41 -7.47 -3.40
CA PHE A 75 6.14 -6.84 -4.51
C PHE A 75 5.34 -5.68 -5.14
N HIS A 76 4.08 -5.93 -5.55
CA HIS A 76 3.28 -4.90 -6.22
C HIS A 76 2.89 -3.75 -5.28
N ALA A 77 2.66 -4.03 -3.99
CA ALA A 77 2.41 -3.00 -2.98
C ALA A 77 3.62 -2.10 -2.74
N TYR A 78 4.82 -2.69 -2.63
CA TYR A 78 6.06 -1.93 -2.57
C TYR A 78 6.30 -1.12 -3.84
N ALA A 79 6.13 -1.72 -5.03
CA ALA A 79 6.30 -1.03 -6.30
C ALA A 79 5.39 0.19 -6.44
N ALA A 80 4.14 0.09 -5.95
CA ALA A 80 3.19 1.20 -5.95
C ALA A 80 3.72 2.43 -5.21
N TYR A 81 4.43 2.22 -4.11
CA TYR A 81 5.08 3.29 -3.36
C TYR A 81 6.41 3.71 -3.98
N ARG A 82 7.28 2.76 -4.29
CA ARG A 82 8.64 3.03 -4.78
C ARG A 82 8.66 3.83 -6.09
N LEU A 83 7.66 3.61 -6.95
CA LEU A 83 7.54 4.26 -8.25
C LEU A 83 6.46 5.36 -8.26
N CYS A 84 5.94 5.79 -7.10
CA CYS A 84 4.82 6.75 -7.05
C CYS A 84 5.14 8.13 -7.63
N GLU A 85 6.42 8.48 -7.73
CA GLU A 85 6.92 9.74 -8.30
C GLU A 85 7.37 9.61 -9.76
N GLU A 86 7.41 8.40 -10.32
CA GLU A 86 7.80 8.18 -11.70
C GLU A 86 6.73 8.70 -12.68
N PRO A 87 7.12 9.17 -13.87
CA PRO A 87 6.18 9.57 -14.90
C PRO A 87 5.44 8.36 -15.48
N VAL A 88 4.24 8.58 -16.00
CA VAL A 88 3.34 7.50 -16.49
C VAL A 88 3.95 6.72 -17.66
N GLU A 89 4.83 7.37 -18.43
CA GLU A 89 5.57 6.76 -19.53
C GLU A 89 6.60 5.72 -19.06
N VAL A 90 7.05 5.81 -17.80
CA VAL A 90 8.02 4.89 -17.17
C VAL A 90 7.33 3.86 -16.29
N TYR A 91 6.25 4.25 -15.61
CA TYR A 91 5.49 3.39 -14.72
C TYR A 91 4.00 3.68 -14.81
N ASP A 92 3.20 2.67 -15.15
CA ASP A 92 1.74 2.78 -15.14
C ASP A 92 1.18 2.37 -13.76
N PRO A 93 0.78 3.36 -12.91
CA PRO A 93 0.23 3.05 -11.59
C PRO A 93 -1.10 2.31 -11.65
N HIS A 94 -1.90 2.50 -12.70
CA HIS A 94 -3.19 1.84 -12.85
C HIS A 94 -3.00 0.36 -13.21
N LEU A 95 -2.05 0.06 -14.08
CA LEU A 95 -1.70 -1.32 -14.42
C LEU A 95 -1.16 -2.07 -13.19
N ASN A 96 -0.25 -1.46 -12.43
CA ASN A 96 0.25 -2.06 -11.20
C ASN A 96 -0.88 -2.28 -10.17
N ALA A 97 -1.76 -1.29 -10.01
CA ALA A 97 -2.90 -1.41 -9.12
C ALA A 97 -3.83 -2.56 -9.54
N THR A 98 -4.01 -2.78 -10.84
CA THR A 98 -4.76 -3.93 -11.37
C THR A 98 -4.13 -5.25 -10.92
N TYR A 99 -2.82 -5.43 -11.14
CA TYR A 99 -2.12 -6.66 -10.75
C TYR A 99 -2.11 -6.89 -9.24
N LEU A 100 -1.92 -5.83 -8.46
CA LEU A 100 -2.00 -5.87 -7.00
C LEU A 100 -3.40 -6.32 -6.54
N ASN A 101 -4.45 -5.68 -7.03
CA ASN A 101 -5.82 -5.96 -6.63
C ASN A 101 -6.28 -7.35 -7.06
N GLU A 102 -5.92 -7.79 -8.25
CA GLU A 102 -6.27 -9.13 -8.73
C GLU A 102 -5.60 -10.23 -7.90
N SER A 103 -4.31 -10.06 -7.59
CA SER A 103 -3.56 -11.01 -6.76
C SER A 103 -4.09 -11.01 -5.32
N LEU A 104 -4.34 -9.83 -4.76
CA LEU A 104 -4.87 -9.67 -3.42
C LEU A 104 -6.28 -10.25 -3.28
N LYS A 105 -7.19 -9.99 -4.22
CA LYS A 105 -8.54 -10.58 -4.19
C LYS A 105 -8.50 -12.10 -4.20
N GLN A 106 -7.66 -12.68 -5.06
CA GLN A 106 -7.51 -14.14 -5.13
C GLN A 106 -6.89 -14.71 -3.83
N LEU A 107 -5.98 -13.95 -3.20
CA LEU A 107 -5.40 -14.31 -1.91
C LEU A 107 -6.44 -14.31 -0.79
N LEU A 108 -7.27 -13.27 -0.71
CA LEU A 108 -8.36 -13.17 0.29
C LEU A 108 -9.35 -14.33 0.15
N VAL A 109 -9.72 -14.69 -1.09
CA VAL A 109 -10.57 -15.88 -1.36
C VAL A 109 -9.90 -17.18 -0.90
N SER A 110 -8.57 -17.28 -1.06
CA SER A 110 -7.81 -18.44 -0.59
C SER A 110 -7.79 -18.53 0.94
N TYR A 111 -7.69 -17.40 1.65
CA TYR A 111 -7.84 -17.36 3.11
C TYR A 111 -9.25 -17.77 3.55
N ASP A 112 -10.28 -17.21 2.93
CA ASP A 112 -11.69 -17.54 3.25
C ASP A 112 -11.97 -19.05 3.03
N THR A 113 -11.34 -19.65 2.02
CA THR A 113 -11.47 -21.10 1.75
C THR A 113 -10.84 -21.94 2.87
N ARG A 114 -9.64 -21.57 3.35
CA ARG A 114 -8.94 -22.27 4.44
C ARG A 114 -9.74 -22.25 5.74
N GLU A 115 -10.37 -21.12 6.06
CA GLU A 115 -11.20 -20.97 7.27
C GLU A 115 -12.50 -21.80 7.20
N GLY A 116 -13.07 -21.98 6.00
CA GLY A 116 -14.27 -22.79 5.78
C GLY A 116 -14.06 -24.31 5.92
N GLU A 117 -12.82 -24.79 5.87
CA GLU A 117 -12.46 -26.21 5.94
C GLU A 117 -12.40 -26.78 7.37
N GLY A 118 -12.64 -25.94 8.39
CA GLY A 118 -13.10 -26.42 9.71
C GLY A 118 -12.04 -26.66 10.79
N GLU A 119 -10.87 -26.03 10.70
CA GLU A 119 -9.93 -25.99 11.83
C GLU A 119 -9.95 -24.60 12.49
N ASP A 120 -10.00 -24.57 13.83
CA ASP A 120 -9.72 -23.38 14.66
C ASP A 120 -8.22 -23.02 14.55
N CYS A 121 -7.73 -22.78 13.33
CA CYS A 121 -6.37 -22.34 13.10
C CYS A 121 -6.28 -20.84 13.38
N PRO A 122 -5.37 -20.41 14.27
CA PRO A 122 -5.14 -18.99 14.47
C PRO A 122 -4.64 -18.36 13.17
N MET A 123 -5.09 -17.12 12.90
CA MET A 123 -4.63 -16.31 11.77
C MET A 123 -3.10 -16.28 11.72
N SER A 124 -2.52 -16.66 10.58
CA SER A 124 -1.07 -16.66 10.43
C SER A 124 -0.53 -15.22 10.40
N PRO A 125 0.75 -14.99 10.76
CA PRO A 125 1.36 -13.66 10.65
C PRO A 125 1.30 -13.08 9.23
N ALA A 126 1.38 -13.94 8.21
CA ALA A 126 1.26 -13.53 6.82
C ALA A 126 -0.18 -13.09 6.49
N GLN A 127 -1.20 -13.85 6.93
CA GLN A 127 -2.60 -13.47 6.75
C GLN A 127 -2.91 -12.16 7.47
N ASP A 128 -2.45 -11.98 8.72
CA ASP A 128 -2.62 -10.72 9.46
C ASP A 128 -2.01 -9.53 8.69
N GLN A 129 -0.82 -9.69 8.12
CA GLN A 129 -0.18 -8.66 7.30
C GLN A 129 -0.96 -8.37 6.01
N MET A 130 -1.47 -9.40 5.32
CA MET A 130 -2.16 -9.25 4.04
C MET A 130 -3.56 -8.65 4.19
N GLU A 131 -4.30 -9.04 5.25
CA GLU A 131 -5.59 -8.44 5.60
C GLU A 131 -5.41 -6.97 6.01
N ALA A 132 -4.36 -6.67 6.79
CA ALA A 132 -4.00 -5.29 7.11
C ALA A 132 -3.68 -4.49 5.84
N LEU A 133 -2.87 -5.06 4.95
CA LEU A 133 -2.50 -4.45 3.67
C LEU A 133 -3.74 -4.15 2.82
N TYR A 134 -4.70 -5.08 2.73
CA TYR A 134 -5.97 -4.84 2.05
C TYR A 134 -6.75 -3.67 2.65
N GLY A 135 -6.90 -3.65 3.98
CA GLY A 135 -7.59 -2.56 4.69
C GLY A 135 -6.95 -1.19 4.45
N LEU A 136 -5.61 -1.13 4.41
CA LEU A 136 -4.87 0.11 4.20
C LEU A 136 -4.80 0.53 2.72
N LEU A 137 -4.73 -0.42 1.80
CA LEU A 137 -4.79 -0.15 0.36
C LEU A 137 -6.10 0.54 0.00
N HIS A 138 -7.19 0.14 0.67
CA HIS A 138 -8.52 0.70 0.47
C HIS A 138 -8.97 1.58 1.64
N LEU A 139 -8.07 2.38 2.20
CA LEU A 139 -8.39 3.28 3.31
C LEU A 139 -9.60 4.19 2.99
N GLY A 140 -10.63 4.15 3.85
CA GLY A 140 -11.88 4.88 3.64
C GLY A 140 -12.92 4.17 2.77
N ASN A 141 -12.65 2.94 2.31
CA ASN A 141 -13.64 2.07 1.67
C ASN A 141 -14.44 1.29 2.73
N VAL A 142 -15.76 1.21 2.53
CA VAL A 142 -16.70 0.63 3.51
C VAL A 142 -16.64 -0.90 3.49
N GLU A 143 -16.51 -1.51 2.31
CA GLU A 143 -16.39 -2.97 2.16
C GLU A 143 -15.10 -3.49 2.82
N ALA A 144 -13.99 -2.78 2.65
CA ALA A 144 -12.72 -3.10 3.30
C ALA A 144 -12.83 -2.99 4.84
N LEU A 145 -13.51 -1.96 5.35
CA LEU A 145 -13.78 -1.83 6.78
C LEU A 145 -14.61 -3.00 7.31
N TYR A 146 -15.68 -3.38 6.61
CA TYR A 146 -16.53 -4.49 7.03
C TYR A 146 -15.77 -5.82 7.07
N ARG A 147 -14.89 -6.10 6.10
CA ARG A 147 -14.05 -7.31 6.13
C ARG A 147 -13.15 -7.34 7.36
N MET A 148 -12.45 -6.24 7.66
CA MET A 148 -11.59 -6.20 8.85
C MET A 148 -12.38 -6.40 10.15
N LEU A 149 -13.62 -5.89 10.21
CA LEU A 149 -14.50 -6.09 11.37
C LEU A 149 -14.98 -7.55 11.49
N SER A 150 -15.30 -8.21 10.38
CA SER A 150 -15.78 -9.60 10.40
C SER A 150 -14.71 -10.59 10.86
N LEU A 151 -13.43 -10.28 10.63
CA LEU A 151 -12.29 -11.10 11.03
C LEU A 151 -11.95 -11.00 12.53
N MET A 152 -12.56 -10.08 13.28
CA MET A 152 -12.37 -9.91 14.74
C MET A 152 -10.88 -9.93 15.17
N PRO A 153 -10.04 -9.00 14.67
CA PRO A 153 -8.59 -9.09 14.82
C PRO A 153 -8.13 -9.06 16.28
N PRO A 154 -7.06 -9.82 16.62
CA PRO A 154 -6.41 -9.69 17.92
C PRO A 154 -5.95 -8.25 18.18
N LYS A 155 -6.06 -7.80 19.43
CA LYS A 155 -5.86 -6.38 19.81
C LYS A 155 -4.55 -5.77 19.32
N ASP A 156 -3.47 -6.54 19.30
CA ASP A 156 -2.12 -6.09 18.97
C ASP A 156 -1.63 -6.54 17.59
N SER A 157 -2.53 -7.07 16.76
CA SER A 157 -2.22 -7.49 15.39
C SER A 157 -2.11 -6.31 14.41
N LEU A 158 -1.47 -6.51 13.26
CA LEU A 158 -1.39 -5.52 12.19
C LEU A 158 -2.79 -5.17 11.67
N LEU A 159 -3.67 -6.17 11.56
CA LEU A 159 -5.06 -5.98 11.16
C LEU A 159 -5.82 -5.09 12.15
N SER A 160 -5.59 -5.23 13.46
CA SER A 160 -6.17 -4.32 14.47
C SER A 160 -5.65 -2.88 14.34
N ILE A 161 -4.36 -2.69 14.02
CA ILE A 161 -3.80 -1.36 13.72
C ILE A 161 -4.49 -0.76 12.48
N ALA A 162 -4.60 -1.54 11.40
CA ALA A 162 -5.25 -1.11 10.17
C ALA A 162 -6.73 -0.75 10.37
N LEU A 163 -7.48 -1.57 11.10
CA LEU A 163 -8.87 -1.31 11.47
C LEU A 163 -9.02 0.01 12.24
N ARG A 164 -8.18 0.24 13.26
CA ARG A 164 -8.18 1.50 14.02
C ARG A 164 -7.86 2.70 13.15
N MET A 165 -6.96 2.56 12.18
CA MET A 165 -6.62 3.63 11.25
C MET A 165 -7.77 3.93 10.29
N SER A 166 -8.45 2.91 9.77
CA SER A 166 -9.65 3.07 8.94
C SER A 166 -10.79 3.74 9.70
N LEU A 167 -11.07 3.32 10.94
CA LEU A 167 -12.07 3.99 11.80
C LEU A 167 -11.71 5.46 12.06
N ALA A 168 -10.43 5.75 12.34
CA ALA A 168 -9.96 7.13 12.50
C ALA A 168 -10.16 7.95 11.21
N HIS A 169 -9.91 7.35 10.03
CA HIS A 169 -10.17 7.99 8.74
C HIS A 169 -11.66 8.31 8.55
N PHE A 170 -12.56 7.36 8.84
CA PHE A 170 -14.01 7.59 8.75
C PHE A 170 -14.51 8.69 9.70
N HIS A 171 -13.88 8.84 10.86
CA HIS A 171 -14.17 9.92 11.81
C HIS A 171 -13.47 11.25 11.49
N ASN A 172 -12.77 11.37 10.36
CA ASN A 172 -11.92 12.52 10.00
C ASN A 172 -10.88 12.87 11.07
N ASN A 173 -10.43 11.89 11.87
CA ASN A 173 -9.38 12.05 12.86
C ASN A 173 -8.00 11.90 12.21
N TYR A 174 -7.63 12.87 11.37
CA TYR A 174 -6.38 12.87 10.60
C TYR A 174 -5.13 12.81 11.49
N VAL A 175 -5.17 13.40 12.69
CA VAL A 175 -4.09 13.31 13.69
C VAL A 175 -3.85 11.85 14.09
N ARG A 176 -4.93 11.11 14.38
CA ARG A 176 -4.84 9.70 14.76
C ARG A 176 -4.39 8.83 13.59
N VAL A 177 -4.84 9.12 12.37
CA VAL A 177 -4.39 8.44 11.15
C VAL A 177 -2.88 8.59 10.98
N CYS A 178 -2.36 9.82 11.01
CA CYS A 178 -0.93 10.09 10.84
C CYS A 178 -0.09 9.45 11.95
N ARG A 179 -0.53 9.51 13.21
CA ARG A 179 0.15 8.83 14.34
C ARG A 179 0.22 7.31 14.18
N LEU A 180 -0.85 6.69 13.66
CA LEU A 180 -0.86 5.25 13.41
C LEU A 180 0.04 4.88 12.23
N MET A 181 -0.01 5.67 11.16
CA MET A 181 0.79 5.47 9.96
C MET A 181 2.30 5.46 10.26
N ASN A 182 2.77 6.36 11.13
CA ASN A 182 4.18 6.43 11.52
C ASN A 182 4.66 5.20 12.33
N GLY A 183 3.74 4.40 12.88
CA GLY A 183 4.07 3.19 13.64
C GLY A 183 3.93 1.89 12.86
N LEU A 184 3.65 1.95 11.54
CA LEU A 184 3.45 0.78 10.71
C LEU A 184 4.78 0.12 10.32
N PRO A 185 4.80 -1.22 10.13
CA PRO A 185 5.91 -1.90 9.45
C PRO A 185 6.13 -1.34 8.04
N PRO A 186 7.36 -1.43 7.48
CA PRO A 186 7.74 -0.72 6.25
C PRO A 186 6.77 -0.93 5.08
N LEU A 187 6.37 -2.17 4.77
CA LEU A 187 5.45 -2.46 3.68
C LEU A 187 4.06 -1.83 3.86
N LEU A 188 3.52 -1.86 5.09
CA LEU A 188 2.22 -1.25 5.40
C LEU A 188 2.31 0.27 5.38
N ALA A 189 3.45 0.83 5.83
CA ALA A 189 3.73 2.25 5.75
C ALA A 189 3.78 2.74 4.29
N CYS A 190 4.40 1.97 3.37
CA CYS A 190 4.38 2.25 1.93
C CYS A 190 2.96 2.45 1.39
N VAL A 191 2.07 1.48 1.65
CA VAL A 191 0.69 1.53 1.14
C VAL A 191 -0.11 2.64 1.80
N ALA A 192 0.02 2.81 3.12
CA ALA A 192 -0.68 3.84 3.87
C ALA A 192 -0.27 5.26 3.42
N ALA A 193 1.02 5.48 3.15
CA ALA A 193 1.54 6.77 2.71
C ALA A 193 0.95 7.24 1.37
N LEU A 194 0.51 6.32 0.50
CA LEU A 194 -0.15 6.68 -0.78
C LEU A 194 -1.47 7.43 -0.56
N HIS A 195 -2.09 7.32 0.62
CA HIS A 195 -3.31 8.05 0.97
C HIS A 195 -3.06 9.45 1.56
N LEU A 196 -1.81 9.82 1.85
CA LEU A 196 -1.50 11.10 2.49
C LEU A 196 -1.99 12.33 1.73
N PRO A 197 -1.94 12.41 0.38
CA PRO A 197 -2.52 13.55 -0.32
C PRO A 197 -4.01 13.75 -0.02
N SER A 198 -4.79 12.66 -0.01
CA SER A 198 -6.22 12.72 0.31
C SER A 198 -6.45 13.07 1.80
N VAL A 199 -5.69 12.46 2.71
CA VAL A 199 -5.75 12.74 4.16
C VAL A 199 -5.42 14.20 4.44
N ARG A 200 -4.35 14.73 3.85
CA ARG A 200 -3.90 16.13 3.98
C ARG A 200 -4.96 17.09 3.45
N ARG A 201 -5.51 16.84 2.26
CA ARG A 201 -6.59 17.66 1.71
C ARG A 201 -7.82 17.71 2.62
N LYS A 202 -8.28 16.56 3.11
CA LYS A 202 -9.42 16.49 4.05
C LYS A 202 -9.11 17.21 5.36
N ALA A 203 -7.90 17.04 5.90
CA ALA A 203 -7.44 17.71 7.11
C ALA A 203 -7.44 19.24 6.93
N LEU A 204 -6.80 19.75 5.88
CA LEU A 204 -6.74 21.18 5.57
C LEU A 204 -8.15 21.77 5.33
N SER A 205 -9.06 21.01 4.71
CA SER A 205 -10.46 21.42 4.56
C SER A 205 -11.19 21.55 5.90
N ALA A 206 -11.02 20.56 6.79
CA ALA A 206 -11.58 20.58 8.13
C ALA A 206 -11.00 21.74 8.96
N MET A 207 -9.69 21.95 8.88
CA MET A 207 -8.98 23.05 9.55
C MET A 207 -9.41 24.42 9.01
N ALA A 208 -9.63 24.56 7.70
CA ALA A 208 -10.15 25.79 7.10
C ALA A 208 -11.51 26.21 7.69
N SER A 209 -12.33 25.23 8.09
CA SER A 209 -13.60 25.50 8.76
C SER A 209 -13.44 25.73 10.26
N ALA A 210 -12.66 24.89 10.96
CA ALA A 210 -12.54 24.91 12.42
C ALA A 210 -11.67 26.06 12.95
N TYR A 211 -10.60 26.41 12.23
CA TYR A 211 -9.66 27.48 12.60
C TYR A 211 -9.88 28.76 11.79
N SER A 212 -11.05 28.91 11.15
CA SER A 212 -11.36 30.05 10.28
C SER A 212 -11.23 31.37 11.04
N SER A 213 -10.21 32.17 10.74
CA SER A 213 -9.96 33.47 11.37
C SER A 213 -9.26 34.44 10.43
N LYS A 214 -9.63 35.73 10.52
CA LYS A 214 -8.97 36.80 9.76
C LYS A 214 -7.65 37.26 10.41
N THR A 215 -7.45 36.95 11.69
CA THR A 215 -6.35 37.49 12.49
C THR A 215 -5.38 36.43 13.01
N LEU A 216 -5.85 35.20 13.19
CA LEU A 216 -5.03 34.11 13.70
C LEU A 216 -4.35 33.34 12.57
N HIS A 217 -3.19 32.80 12.90
CA HIS A 217 -2.33 32.05 11.99
C HIS A 217 -1.98 30.73 12.64
N PHE A 218 -1.84 29.69 11.82
CA PHE A 218 -1.39 28.38 12.28
C PHE A 218 0.07 28.16 11.83
N PRO A 219 1.00 27.77 12.73
CA PRO A 219 2.39 27.54 12.37
C PRO A 219 2.54 26.40 11.35
N ALA A 220 3.34 26.62 10.30
CA ALA A 220 3.58 25.61 9.27
C ALA A 220 4.33 24.39 9.82
N GLU A 221 5.21 24.59 10.81
CA GLU A 221 5.96 23.52 11.50
C GLU A 221 5.01 22.52 12.18
N ASP A 222 4.07 23.02 12.99
CA ASP A 222 3.06 22.17 13.65
C ASP A 222 2.21 21.38 12.63
N LEU A 223 1.86 22.00 11.50
CA LEU A 223 1.15 21.32 10.41
C LEU A 223 1.99 20.22 9.77
N ALA A 224 3.29 20.47 9.59
CA ALA A 224 4.21 19.51 9.02
C ALA A 224 4.27 18.25 9.90
N ASP A 225 4.42 18.43 11.21
CA ASP A 225 4.45 17.34 12.18
C ASP A 225 3.13 16.57 12.25
N ILE A 226 1.99 17.28 12.31
CA ILE A 226 0.67 16.66 12.44
C ILE A 226 0.30 15.84 11.20
N LEU A 227 0.69 16.32 10.00
CA LEU A 227 0.27 15.76 8.71
C LEU A 227 1.41 15.08 7.94
N LEU A 228 2.52 14.80 8.63
CA LEU A 228 3.70 14.08 8.14
C LEU A 228 4.29 14.70 6.87
N TYR A 229 4.36 16.03 6.74
CA TYR A 229 5.08 16.66 5.63
C TYR A 229 6.60 16.61 5.88
N GLU A 230 7.38 16.57 4.80
CA GLU A 230 8.85 16.58 4.87
C GLU A 230 9.41 17.96 5.26
N SER A 231 8.66 19.03 4.99
CA SER A 231 9.11 20.39 5.26
C SER A 231 7.96 21.39 5.38
N GLU A 232 8.21 22.51 6.06
CA GLU A 232 7.30 23.66 6.04
C GLU A 232 7.00 24.13 4.60
N ARG A 233 7.98 24.05 3.71
CA ARG A 233 7.81 24.46 2.31
C ARG A 233 6.72 23.64 1.63
N ASP A 234 6.70 22.31 1.83
CA ASP A 234 5.66 21.45 1.26
C ASP A 234 4.27 21.78 1.84
N VAL A 235 4.17 22.10 3.13
CA VAL A 235 2.93 22.57 3.76
C VAL A 235 2.44 23.83 3.07
N LEU A 236 3.31 24.83 2.92
CA LEU A 236 2.94 26.12 2.33
C LEU A 236 2.56 25.97 0.85
N GLU A 237 3.20 25.07 0.11
CA GLU A 237 2.86 24.76 -1.29
C GLU A 237 1.48 24.11 -1.41
N ASP A 238 1.21 23.06 -0.62
CA ASP A 238 -0.11 22.40 -0.61
C ASP A 238 -1.21 23.36 -0.12
N CYS A 239 -0.95 24.19 0.90
CA CYS A 239 -1.90 25.20 1.35
C CYS A 239 -2.26 26.20 0.23
N ARG A 240 -1.28 26.73 -0.50
CA ARG A 240 -1.54 27.61 -1.65
C ARG A 240 -2.30 26.90 -2.75
N HIS A 241 -1.94 25.65 -3.05
CA HIS A 241 -2.62 24.82 -4.03
C HIS A 241 -4.11 24.62 -3.70
N TYR A 242 -4.45 24.48 -2.42
CA TYR A 242 -5.83 24.42 -1.93
C TYR A 242 -6.48 25.79 -1.65
N GLY A 243 -5.88 26.90 -2.11
CA GLY A 243 -6.46 28.25 -2.03
C GLY A 243 -6.29 28.96 -0.67
N LEU A 244 -5.54 28.38 0.26
CA LEU A 244 -5.28 29.01 1.56
C LEU A 244 -4.16 30.05 1.46
N SER A 245 -4.35 31.17 2.14
CA SER A 245 -3.34 32.23 2.21
C SER A 245 -2.23 31.84 3.17
N VAL A 246 -0.99 32.20 2.84
CA VAL A 246 0.18 31.95 3.67
C VAL A 246 0.97 33.24 3.90
N SER A 247 1.53 33.40 5.09
CA SER A 247 2.34 34.56 5.47
C SER A 247 3.55 34.08 6.27
N GLY A 248 4.76 34.30 5.73
CA GLY A 248 5.99 33.75 6.31
C GLY A 248 5.91 32.23 6.45
N SER A 249 6.13 31.73 7.68
CA SER A 249 6.04 30.33 8.09
C SER A 249 4.69 29.97 8.70
N SER A 250 3.60 30.66 8.32
CA SER A 250 2.27 30.40 8.88
C SER A 250 1.17 30.40 7.82
N VAL A 251 0.12 29.63 8.12
CA VAL A 251 -1.06 29.44 7.27
C VAL A 251 -2.25 30.19 7.86
N HIS A 252 -2.95 30.94 7.00
CA HIS A 252 -4.21 31.59 7.35
C HIS A 252 -5.37 30.69 6.92
N PHE A 253 -6.09 30.14 7.89
CA PHE A 253 -7.29 29.38 7.61
C PHE A 253 -8.50 30.30 7.47
N LEU A 254 -9.13 30.27 6.29
CA LEU A 254 -10.41 30.91 6.03
C LEU A 254 -11.31 29.93 5.29
N LYS A 255 -12.48 29.63 5.84
CA LYS A 255 -13.42 28.67 5.25
C LYS A 255 -13.79 29.02 3.80
N SER A 256 -13.93 30.31 3.51
CA SER A 256 -14.29 30.81 2.17
C SER A 256 -13.17 30.66 1.13
N SER A 257 -11.93 30.49 1.56
CA SER A 257 -10.76 30.47 0.66
C SER A 257 -10.38 29.07 0.21
N PHE A 258 -10.84 28.02 0.90
CA PHE A 258 -10.49 26.65 0.56
C PHE A 258 -11.12 26.23 -0.78
N ASP A 259 -10.27 25.87 -1.74
CA ASP A 259 -10.70 25.34 -3.03
C ASP A 259 -11.05 23.85 -2.92
N SER A 260 -12.34 23.56 -2.75
CA SER A 260 -12.85 22.19 -2.72
C SER A 260 -12.77 21.48 -4.07
N LYS A 261 -12.52 22.19 -5.18
CA LYS A 261 -12.41 21.63 -6.53
C LYS A 261 -10.97 21.32 -6.94
N ALA A 262 -9.98 21.88 -6.23
CA ALA A 262 -8.57 21.56 -6.45
C ALA A 262 -8.34 20.05 -6.39
N LYS A 263 -7.56 19.52 -7.34
CA LYS A 263 -7.19 18.11 -7.37
C LYS A 263 -6.28 17.80 -6.18
N GLU A 264 -6.27 16.55 -5.74
CA GLU A 264 -5.31 16.10 -4.73
C GLU A 264 -3.88 16.30 -5.24
N SER A 265 -2.97 16.64 -4.31
CA SER A 265 -1.53 16.65 -4.58
C SER A 265 -1.05 15.24 -4.95
N LYS A 266 0.11 15.16 -5.60
CA LYS A 266 0.69 13.85 -5.95
C LYS A 266 1.25 13.18 -4.70
N ALA A 267 1.17 11.86 -4.65
CA ALA A 267 1.91 11.08 -3.66
C ALA A 267 3.42 11.31 -3.87
N LYS A 268 4.16 11.28 -2.77
CA LYS A 268 5.62 11.42 -2.72
C LYS A 268 6.18 10.35 -1.80
N ARG A 269 7.45 9.98 -1.99
CA ARG A 269 8.19 9.20 -1.01
C ARG A 269 8.57 10.09 0.17
N LEU A 270 8.64 9.47 1.34
CA LEU A 270 8.67 10.15 2.64
C LEU A 270 9.79 9.56 3.48
N SER A 271 10.52 10.43 4.17
CA SER A 271 11.71 10.07 4.95
C SER A 271 11.42 8.97 5.96
N PHE A 272 10.34 9.07 6.73
CA PHE A 272 10.00 8.07 7.75
C PHE A 272 9.74 6.66 7.16
N VAL A 273 9.20 6.58 5.94
CA VAL A 273 8.98 5.30 5.26
C VAL A 273 10.30 4.77 4.70
N GLU A 274 11.10 5.64 4.08
CA GLU A 274 12.42 5.29 3.54
C GLU A 274 13.39 4.84 4.66
N GLU A 275 13.35 5.47 5.83
CA GLU A 275 14.08 5.05 7.03
C GLU A 275 13.65 3.67 7.54
N GLY A 276 12.36 3.34 7.41
CA GLY A 276 11.83 2.01 7.71
C GLY A 276 12.32 0.98 6.69
N LEU A 277 12.26 1.31 5.39
CA LEU A 277 12.72 0.47 4.29
C LEU A 277 14.23 0.22 4.34
N ALA A 278 15.04 1.21 4.75
CA ALA A 278 16.49 1.07 4.86
C ALA A 278 16.94 0.02 5.89
N LYS A 279 16.04 -0.41 6.78
CA LYS A 279 16.32 -1.40 7.84
C LYS A 279 16.03 -2.84 7.41
N VAL A 280 15.46 -3.04 6.22
CA VAL A 280 15.00 -4.36 5.73
C VAL A 280 15.46 -4.52 4.28
N SER A 281 16.04 -5.68 3.94
CA SER A 281 16.39 -5.97 2.55
C SER A 281 15.14 -6.24 1.71
N LEU A 282 15.22 -6.06 0.39
CA LEU A 282 14.09 -6.37 -0.49
C LEU A 282 13.64 -7.85 -0.42
N PRO A 283 14.56 -8.83 -0.35
CA PRO A 283 14.16 -10.22 -0.16
C PRO A 283 13.39 -10.44 1.15
N GLU A 284 13.84 -9.89 2.28
CA GLU A 284 13.13 -9.97 3.56
C GLU A 284 11.77 -9.24 3.53
N LEU A 285 11.65 -8.19 2.72
CA LEU A 285 10.39 -7.45 2.56
C LEU A 285 9.35 -8.26 1.76
N PHE A 286 9.78 -9.09 0.81
CA PHE A 286 8.89 -9.82 -0.10
C PHE A 286 8.65 -11.27 0.30
N LEU A 287 9.67 -11.94 0.82
CA LEU A 287 9.68 -13.34 1.20
C LEU A 287 9.65 -13.44 2.72
N CYS A 288 8.77 -14.26 3.28
CA CYS A 288 8.79 -14.52 4.72
C CYS A 288 9.93 -15.48 5.08
N ASP A 289 10.40 -15.42 6.33
CA ASP A 289 11.40 -16.35 6.88
C ASP A 289 10.89 -17.80 6.74
N GLY A 290 11.40 -18.51 5.74
CA GLY A 290 10.98 -19.87 5.36
C GLY A 290 10.89 -20.11 3.86
N ASP A 291 10.80 -19.06 3.04
CA ASP A 291 10.69 -19.21 1.58
C ASP A 291 12.03 -19.30 0.85
N ALA A 292 13.14 -18.88 1.47
CA ALA A 292 14.46 -18.83 0.82
C ALA A 292 15.13 -20.21 0.61
N GLU A 293 14.67 -21.28 1.27
CA GLU A 293 15.36 -22.59 1.30
C GLU A 293 14.54 -23.79 0.78
N SER A 294 13.69 -23.64 -0.25
CA SER A 294 12.99 -24.79 -0.87
C SER A 294 12.88 -24.80 -2.41
#